data_AF-A0A2M6YN39-F1
#
_entry.id   AF-A0A2M6YN39-F1
#
_cell.length_a   1.000
_cell.length_b   1.000
_cell.length_c   1.000
_cell.angle_alpha   90.00
_cell.angle_beta   90.00
_cell.angle_gamma   90.00
#
_symmetry.space_group_name_H-M   'P 1'
#
loop_
_entity.id
_entity.type
_entity.pdbx_description
1 polymer ?
#
loop_
_entity_poly.entity_id
_entity_poly.type
_entity_poly.pdbx_seq_one_letter_code
_entity_poly.pdbx_strand_id
1 'polypeptide(L)'
;MVGRQNPQSSNANENMLVLLVLQLLNLVSKLQEKIIQLEAKIADLQRNSTNSSKPPSSDGPMVQKPKKPRSKRSPGGQKGHPGHQRALVPAEQVDHVVDHYPARCEKCGSPLAPGAQQESTEPVRFQTFELPQIKATVTEHRCHELICSRGRKTRAELPQEVAKTQFGPRIHAAIAYLSSVHKVGRRGIVEIMNHAMA
;
A
#
# COMPACT_ATOMS: atom_id res chain seq x y z
N MET A 1 70.03 29.14 69.49
CA MET A 1 70.05 29.52 68.06
C MET A 1 68.76 29.02 67.42
N VAL A 2 67.77 29.89 67.26
CA VAL A 2 66.47 29.54 66.65
C VAL A 2 66.69 29.51 65.13
N GLY A 3 66.75 28.31 64.55
CA GLY A 3 66.79 28.13 63.11
C GLY A 3 65.48 28.64 62.51
N ARG A 4 65.53 29.80 61.84
CA ARG A 4 64.42 30.32 61.03
C ARG A 4 64.06 29.26 59.99
N GLN A 5 62.92 28.58 60.17
CA GLN A 5 62.29 27.86 59.07
C GLN A 5 61.93 28.91 58.00
N ASN A 6 62.39 28.67 56.78
CA ASN A 6 62.30 29.60 55.67
C ASN A 6 60.82 29.68 55.19
N PRO A 7 60.12 30.81 55.33
CA PRO A 7 58.68 30.93 55.01
C PRO A 7 58.36 30.76 53.51
N GLN A 8 59.37 30.63 52.64
CA GLN A 8 59.17 30.39 51.21
C GLN A 8 58.86 28.92 50.87
N SER A 9 59.28 27.94 51.68
CA SER A 9 59.05 26.51 51.36
C SER A 9 57.65 26.01 51.74
N SER A 10 57.01 26.58 52.78
CA SER A 10 55.63 26.22 53.14
C SER A 10 54.62 26.73 52.12
N ASN A 11 54.78 27.99 51.68
CA ASN A 11 53.94 28.62 50.66
C ASN A 11 54.03 27.92 49.29
N ALA A 12 55.20 27.40 48.89
CA ALA A 12 55.35 26.66 47.63
C ALA A 12 54.60 25.32 47.66
N ASN A 13 54.62 24.62 48.79
CA ASN A 13 53.92 23.34 48.96
C ASN A 13 52.40 23.55 49.05
N GLU A 14 51.95 24.60 49.76
CA GLU A 14 50.54 24.99 49.81
C GLU A 14 50.01 25.38 48.43
N ASN A 15 50.76 26.17 47.66
CA ASN A 15 50.40 26.52 46.29
C ASN A 15 50.33 25.30 45.37
N MET A 16 51.24 24.34 45.53
CA MET A 16 51.22 23.08 44.76
C MET A 16 49.99 22.23 45.11
N LEU A 17 49.62 22.18 46.39
CA LEU A 17 48.41 21.51 46.88
C LEU A 17 47.15 22.16 46.29
N VAL A 18 47.07 23.50 46.30
CA VAL A 18 45.94 24.23 45.71
C VAL A 18 45.82 23.94 44.21
N LEU A 19 46.94 23.94 43.47
CA LEU A 19 46.93 23.61 42.04
C LEU A 19 46.46 22.17 41.78
N LEU A 20 46.90 21.20 42.59
CA LEU A 20 46.48 19.81 42.46
C LEU A 20 44.97 19.66 42.76
N VAL A 21 44.47 20.33 43.79
CA VAL A 21 43.03 20.33 44.14
C VAL A 21 42.20 20.94 43.01
N LEU A 22 42.64 22.04 42.40
CA LEU A 22 41.95 22.66 41.26
C LEU A 22 41.93 21.73 40.03
N GLN A 23 43.04 21.02 39.76
CA GLN A 23 43.09 20.04 38.68
C GLN A 23 42.15 18.85 38.92
N LEU A 24 42.10 18.34 40.16
CA LEU A 24 41.18 17.27 40.54
C LEU A 24 39.72 17.69 40.42
N LEU A 25 39.36 18.90 40.87
CA LEU A 25 38.01 19.43 40.72
C LEU A 25 37.61 19.57 39.24
N ASN A 26 38.53 20.00 38.38
CA ASN A 26 38.28 20.08 36.94
C ASN A 26 38.02 18.69 36.31
N LEU A 27 38.78 17.68 36.71
CA LEU A 27 38.59 16.30 36.25
C LEU A 27 37.27 15.72 36.74
N VAL A 28 36.90 15.94 38.00
CA VAL A 28 35.62 15.51 38.56
C VAL A 28 34.46 16.13 37.78
N SER A 29 34.51 17.43 37.49
CA SER A 29 33.48 18.12 36.69
C SER A 29 33.34 17.51 35.29
N LYS A 30 34.46 17.25 34.59
CA LYS A 30 34.45 16.64 33.26
C LYS A 30 33.91 15.20 33.26
N LEU A 31 34.19 14.44 34.31
CA LEU A 31 33.67 13.09 34.46
C LEU A 31 32.16 13.10 34.76
N GLN A 32 31.70 14.03 35.58
CA GLN A 32 30.26 14.22 35.85
C GLN A 32 29.49 14.58 34.57
N GLU A 33 30.01 15.50 33.75
CA GLU A 33 29.41 15.84 32.45
C GLU A 33 29.32 14.61 31.53
N LYS A 34 30.38 13.79 31.47
CA LYS A 34 30.36 12.56 30.67
C LYS A 34 29.35 11.54 31.19
N ILE A 35 29.21 11.40 32.50
CA ILE A 35 28.21 10.50 33.11
C ILE A 35 26.81 10.94 32.68
N ILE A 36 26.48 12.22 32.82
CA ILE A 36 25.18 12.77 32.42
C ILE A 36 24.90 12.52 30.92
N GLN A 37 25.90 12.75 30.05
CA GLN A 37 25.75 12.50 28.61
C GLN A 37 25.55 11.02 28.27
N LEU A 38 26.25 10.12 28.97
CA LEU A 38 26.12 8.68 28.75
C LEU A 38 24.78 8.16 29.27
N GLU A 39 24.34 8.62 30.44
CA GLU A 39 23.03 8.28 31.01
C GLU A 39 21.89 8.74 30.09
N ALA A 40 21.97 9.96 29.54
CA ALA A 40 20.99 10.45 28.57
C ALA A 40 20.94 9.57 27.30
N LYS A 41 22.10 9.17 26.76
CA LYS A 41 22.17 8.27 25.59
C LYS A 41 21.60 6.89 25.90
N ILE A 42 21.90 6.33 27.07
CA ILE A 42 21.36 5.03 27.49
C ILE A 42 19.84 5.11 27.62
N ALA A 43 19.31 6.18 28.24
CA ALA A 43 17.87 6.39 28.37
C ALA A 43 17.16 6.50 27.01
N ASP A 44 17.76 7.19 26.03
CA ASP A 44 17.21 7.28 24.67
C ASP A 44 17.22 5.95 23.92
N LEU A 45 18.28 5.14 24.10
CA LEU A 45 18.41 3.82 23.47
C LEU A 45 17.50 2.76 24.11
N GLN A 46 17.12 2.93 25.37
CA GLN A 46 16.25 1.98 26.09
C GLN A 46 14.74 2.22 25.87
N ARG A 47 14.33 3.33 25.23
CA ARG A 47 12.92 3.60 24.90
C ARG A 47 12.44 2.66 23.79
N ASN A 48 11.53 1.74 24.13
CA ASN A 48 10.86 0.85 23.18
C ASN A 48 9.34 1.13 23.11
N SER A 49 8.69 0.61 22.08
CA SER A 49 7.24 0.80 21.82
C SER A 49 6.30 0.29 22.95
N THR A 50 6.84 -0.44 23.92
CA THR A 50 6.08 -0.99 25.05
C THR A 50 5.91 -0.01 26.22
N ASN A 51 6.74 1.04 26.33
CA ASN A 51 6.63 2.03 27.41
C ASN A 51 6.47 3.49 26.94
N SER A 52 6.63 3.74 25.65
CA SER A 52 6.56 5.07 25.07
C SER A 52 5.72 4.95 23.82
N SER A 53 4.70 5.80 23.67
CA SER A 53 3.67 5.78 22.62
C SER A 53 4.20 5.98 21.19
N LYS A 54 5.37 5.42 20.88
CA LYS A 54 5.99 5.32 19.57
C LYS A 54 5.37 4.14 18.81
N PRO A 55 5.13 4.30 17.50
CA PRO A 55 4.62 3.21 16.70
C PRO A 55 5.62 2.03 16.67
N PRO A 56 5.14 0.78 16.65
CA PRO A 56 5.97 -0.44 16.70
C PRO A 56 6.86 -0.65 15.47
N SER A 57 6.80 0.25 14.49
CA SER A 57 7.70 0.33 13.34
C SER A 57 9.01 1.07 13.64
N SER A 58 9.10 1.75 14.78
CA SER A 58 10.29 2.49 15.23
C SER A 58 11.21 1.68 16.16
N ASP A 59 10.84 0.43 16.47
CA ASP A 59 11.68 -0.50 17.21
C ASP A 59 12.84 -0.98 16.31
N GLY A 60 14.08 -0.95 16.82
CA GLY A 60 15.25 -1.45 16.08
C GLY A 60 15.21 -2.97 15.83
N PRO A 61 16.00 -3.49 14.86
CA PRO A 61 15.96 -4.89 14.44
C PRO A 61 16.27 -5.93 15.55
N MET A 62 16.76 -5.48 16.71
CA MET A 62 17.06 -6.31 17.89
C MET A 62 15.90 -6.48 18.88
N VAL A 63 14.76 -5.81 18.70
CA VAL A 63 13.61 -5.95 19.62
C VAL A 63 12.88 -7.27 19.35
N GLN A 64 13.14 -8.28 20.17
CA GLN A 64 12.46 -9.56 20.09
C GLN A 64 11.02 -9.42 20.60
N LYS A 65 10.05 -9.50 19.70
CA LYS A 65 8.63 -9.55 20.07
C LYS A 65 8.30 -10.91 20.70
N PRO A 66 7.59 -10.96 21.84
CA PRO A 66 7.18 -12.22 22.43
C PRO A 66 6.30 -13.00 21.44
N LYS A 67 6.66 -14.26 21.19
CA LYS A 67 5.90 -15.15 20.28
C LYS A 67 4.55 -15.46 20.92
N LYS A 68 3.45 -15.00 20.30
CA LYS A 68 2.10 -15.35 20.73
C LYS A 68 1.89 -16.87 20.60
N PRO A 69 1.21 -17.52 21.56
CA PRO A 69 0.89 -18.94 21.45
C PRO A 69 0.03 -19.20 20.22
N ARG A 70 0.26 -20.36 19.58
CA ARG A 70 -0.53 -20.77 18.41
C ARG A 70 -1.99 -20.96 18.82
N SER A 71 -2.89 -20.39 18.02
CA SER A 71 -4.34 -20.53 18.21
C SER A 71 -4.73 -22.01 18.17
N LYS A 72 -5.50 -22.47 19.17
CA LYS A 72 -6.12 -23.81 19.18
C LYS A 72 -7.39 -23.89 18.33
N ARG A 73 -7.79 -22.79 17.68
CA ARG A 73 -9.00 -22.74 16.84
C ARG A 73 -8.73 -23.45 15.51
N SER A 74 -9.64 -24.34 15.11
CA SER A 74 -9.64 -24.93 13.78
C SER A 74 -9.78 -23.83 12.71
N PRO A 75 -9.17 -24.00 11.52
CA PRO A 75 -9.42 -23.13 10.38
C PRO A 75 -10.92 -23.09 10.05
N GLY A 76 -11.48 -21.90 9.86
CA GLY A 76 -12.90 -21.69 9.57
C GLY A 76 -13.65 -20.81 10.58
N GLY A 77 -14.91 -20.52 10.29
CA GLY A 77 -15.82 -19.82 11.21
C GLY A 77 -16.01 -20.61 12.50
N GLN A 78 -16.33 -19.94 13.61
CA GLN A 78 -16.57 -20.66 14.87
C GLN A 78 -17.86 -21.49 14.74
N LYS A 79 -17.94 -22.60 15.49
CA LYS A 79 -19.14 -23.43 15.53
C LYS A 79 -20.35 -22.56 15.90
N GLY A 80 -21.39 -22.58 15.06
CA GLY A 80 -22.61 -21.79 15.25
C GLY A 80 -22.65 -20.45 14.50
N HIS A 81 -21.58 -20.03 13.81
CA HIS A 81 -21.66 -18.86 12.93
C HIS A 81 -22.40 -19.21 11.63
N PRO A 82 -23.42 -18.43 11.24
CA PRO A 82 -24.07 -18.60 9.95
C PRO A 82 -23.06 -18.36 8.83
N GLY A 83 -23.04 -19.25 7.84
CA GLY A 83 -22.24 -19.06 6.64
C GLY A 83 -22.74 -17.86 5.86
N HIS A 84 -21.84 -16.94 5.52
CA HIS A 84 -22.14 -15.89 4.56
C HIS A 84 -21.74 -16.36 3.17
N GLN A 85 -22.73 -16.56 2.31
CA GLN A 85 -22.55 -16.75 0.87
C GLN A 85 -23.01 -15.49 0.13
N ARG A 86 -22.45 -15.26 -1.06
CA ARG A 86 -22.96 -14.19 -1.93
C ARG A 86 -24.41 -14.52 -2.31
N ALA A 87 -25.30 -13.57 -2.11
CA ALA A 87 -26.67 -13.72 -2.57
C ALA A 87 -26.68 -13.80 -4.11
N LEU A 88 -27.52 -14.70 -4.65
CA LEU A 88 -27.74 -14.78 -6.08
C LEU A 88 -28.44 -13.51 -6.54
N VAL A 89 -27.98 -12.96 -7.65
CA VAL A 89 -28.65 -11.89 -8.38
C VAL A 89 -29.95 -12.44 -9.01
N PRO A 90 -31.05 -11.67 -9.01
CA PRO A 90 -32.31 -12.06 -9.67
C PRO A 90 -32.09 -12.40 -11.15
N ALA A 91 -32.93 -13.29 -11.70
CA ALA A 91 -32.77 -13.77 -13.07
C ALA A 91 -32.85 -12.65 -14.11
N GLU A 92 -33.63 -11.60 -13.84
CA GLU A 92 -33.84 -10.45 -14.71
C GLU A 92 -32.62 -9.52 -14.80
N GLN A 93 -31.67 -9.67 -13.87
CA GLN A 93 -30.43 -8.89 -13.81
C GLN A 93 -29.20 -9.70 -14.25
N VAL A 94 -29.38 -10.96 -14.66
CA VAL A 94 -28.29 -11.78 -15.19
C VAL A 94 -28.06 -11.42 -16.66
N ASP A 95 -26.85 -11.00 -17.01
CA ASP A 95 -26.52 -10.61 -18.39
C ASP A 95 -26.61 -11.79 -19.37
N HIS A 96 -26.13 -12.97 -18.95
CA HIS A 96 -26.09 -14.19 -19.77
C HIS A 96 -26.37 -15.43 -18.93
N VAL A 97 -27.23 -16.32 -19.41
CA VAL A 97 -27.52 -17.64 -18.81
C VAL A 97 -26.94 -18.72 -19.69
N VAL A 98 -26.18 -19.64 -19.09
CA VAL A 98 -25.63 -20.82 -19.76
C VAL A 98 -26.09 -22.04 -18.99
N ASP A 99 -26.94 -22.85 -19.63
CA ASP A 99 -27.45 -24.09 -19.03
C ASP A 99 -26.46 -25.23 -19.23
N HIS A 100 -26.17 -25.93 -18.12
CA HIS A 100 -25.27 -27.08 -18.11
C HIS A 100 -26.07 -28.34 -17.80
N TYR A 101 -26.20 -29.21 -18.81
CA TYR A 101 -26.88 -30.49 -18.68
C TYR A 101 -25.87 -31.64 -18.63
N PRO A 102 -26.12 -32.68 -17.82
CA PRO A 102 -25.31 -33.89 -17.88
C PRO A 102 -25.50 -34.57 -19.24
N ALA A 103 -24.40 -34.92 -19.91
CA ALA A 103 -24.47 -35.62 -21.20
C ALA A 103 -24.81 -37.11 -21.06
N ARG A 104 -24.57 -37.69 -19.87
CA ARG A 104 -24.77 -39.11 -19.57
C ARG A 104 -25.22 -39.31 -18.13
N CYS A 105 -25.98 -40.38 -17.90
CA CYS A 105 -26.34 -40.81 -16.56
C CYS A 105 -25.10 -41.27 -15.80
N GLU A 106 -24.90 -40.76 -14.58
CA GLU A 106 -23.76 -41.11 -13.73
C GLU A 106 -23.72 -42.60 -13.37
N LYS A 107 -24.88 -43.27 -13.29
CA LYS A 107 -24.98 -44.68 -12.87
C LYS A 107 -24.85 -45.68 -14.01
N CYS A 108 -25.58 -45.49 -15.11
CA CYS A 108 -25.64 -46.46 -16.21
C CYS A 108 -24.93 -45.99 -17.49
N GLY A 109 -24.48 -44.74 -17.56
CA GLY A 109 -23.77 -44.19 -18.72
C GLY A 109 -24.63 -43.94 -19.97
N SER A 110 -25.94 -44.20 -19.90
CA SER A 110 -26.89 -43.91 -20.98
C SER A 110 -26.88 -42.42 -21.32
N PRO A 111 -27.00 -42.05 -22.61
CA PRO A 111 -27.00 -40.66 -23.03
C PRO A 111 -28.22 -39.92 -22.46
N LEU A 112 -27.99 -38.70 -22.01
CA LEU A 112 -29.02 -37.77 -21.56
C LEU A 112 -29.05 -36.60 -22.55
N ALA A 113 -30.25 -36.20 -22.97
CA ALA A 113 -30.48 -35.13 -23.91
C ALA A 113 -31.49 -34.13 -23.33
N PRO A 114 -31.17 -32.83 -23.28
CA PRO A 114 -32.12 -31.82 -22.80
C PRO A 114 -33.47 -31.93 -23.52
N GLY A 115 -34.58 -31.90 -22.78
CA GLY A 115 -35.94 -32.02 -23.30
C GLY A 115 -36.43 -33.44 -23.60
N ALA A 116 -35.54 -34.44 -23.73
CA ALA A 116 -35.94 -35.85 -23.87
C ALA A 116 -36.18 -36.53 -22.53
N GLN A 117 -35.49 -36.08 -21.48
CA GLN A 117 -35.69 -36.50 -20.10
C GLN A 117 -36.38 -35.40 -19.29
N GLN A 118 -37.16 -35.82 -18.29
CA GLN A 118 -37.81 -34.91 -17.35
C GLN A 118 -36.81 -34.36 -16.34
N GLU A 119 -36.83 -33.04 -16.13
CA GLU A 119 -36.12 -32.40 -15.03
C GLU A 119 -36.91 -32.57 -13.73
N SER A 120 -36.28 -33.12 -12.68
CA SER A 120 -36.97 -33.41 -11.41
C SER A 120 -37.08 -32.20 -10.49
N THR A 121 -36.17 -31.23 -10.64
CA THR A 121 -36.01 -30.08 -9.75
C THR A 121 -35.50 -28.90 -10.53
N GLU A 122 -35.67 -27.70 -9.99
CA GLU A 122 -35.03 -26.50 -10.53
C GLU A 122 -33.50 -26.64 -10.55
N PRO A 123 -32.82 -26.02 -11.52
CA PRO A 123 -31.36 -26.07 -11.63
C PRO A 123 -30.70 -25.39 -10.43
N VAL A 124 -29.63 -26.01 -9.92
CA VAL A 124 -28.77 -25.38 -8.91
C VAL A 124 -28.04 -24.21 -9.58
N ARG A 125 -28.26 -23.00 -9.07
CA ARG A 125 -27.71 -21.77 -9.66
C ARG A 125 -26.34 -21.45 -9.09
N PHE A 126 -25.38 -21.19 -9.97
CA PHE A 126 -24.06 -20.65 -9.66
C PHE A 126 -23.81 -19.43 -10.55
N GLN A 127 -23.31 -18.33 -9.99
CA GLN A 127 -23.10 -17.08 -10.71
C GLN A 127 -21.65 -16.64 -10.63
N THR A 128 -21.07 -16.35 -11.80
CA THR A 128 -19.76 -15.73 -11.94
C THR A 128 -19.90 -14.26 -12.30
N PHE A 129 -19.05 -13.41 -11.73
CA PHE A 129 -18.99 -11.98 -12.03
C PHE A 129 -17.66 -11.71 -12.70
N GLU A 130 -17.71 -11.37 -13.99
CA GLU A 130 -16.53 -11.04 -14.78
C GLU A 130 -16.60 -9.57 -15.21
N LEU A 131 -15.45 -8.91 -15.29
CA LEU A 131 -15.40 -7.56 -15.81
C LEU A 131 -15.58 -7.59 -17.34
N PRO A 132 -16.33 -6.64 -17.92
CA PRO A 132 -16.34 -6.49 -19.36
C PRO A 132 -14.92 -6.18 -19.84
N GLN A 133 -14.61 -6.54 -21.10
CA GLN A 133 -13.33 -6.16 -21.70
C GLN A 133 -13.18 -4.64 -21.69
N ILE A 134 -12.17 -4.14 -20.98
CA ILE A 134 -11.89 -2.71 -20.87
C ILE A 134 -11.03 -2.31 -22.07
N LYS A 135 -11.67 -1.85 -23.16
CA LYS A 135 -11.00 -1.36 -24.36
C LYS A 135 -11.47 0.05 -24.73
N ALA A 136 -10.54 0.90 -25.11
CA ALA A 136 -10.85 2.23 -25.60
C ALA A 136 -11.54 2.14 -26.97
N THR A 137 -12.63 2.88 -27.14
CA THR A 137 -13.21 3.11 -28.45
C THR A 137 -12.35 4.12 -29.20
N VAL A 138 -11.76 3.69 -30.33
CA VAL A 138 -10.95 4.56 -31.18
C VAL A 138 -11.84 5.18 -32.26
N THR A 139 -11.86 6.51 -32.33
CA THR A 139 -12.54 7.26 -33.39
C THR A 139 -11.52 8.02 -34.21
N GLU A 140 -11.42 7.71 -35.50
CA GLU A 140 -10.54 8.41 -36.43
C GLU A 140 -11.29 9.59 -37.07
N HIS A 141 -10.77 10.80 -36.88
CA HIS A 141 -11.32 11.99 -37.52
C HIS A 141 -10.53 12.32 -38.80
N ARG A 142 -11.18 12.22 -39.96
CA ARG A 142 -10.55 12.43 -41.26
C ARG A 142 -10.89 13.80 -41.85
N CYS A 143 -9.90 14.67 -41.89
CA CYS A 143 -10.01 15.99 -42.51
C CYS A 143 -9.68 15.92 -44.01
N HIS A 144 -10.70 15.66 -44.83
CA HIS A 144 -10.57 15.56 -46.27
C HIS A 144 -10.30 16.91 -46.93
N GLU A 145 -9.59 16.90 -48.06
CA GLU A 145 -9.34 18.07 -48.91
C GLU A 145 -10.05 17.88 -50.24
N LEU A 146 -10.84 18.88 -50.64
CA LEU A 146 -11.61 18.88 -51.87
C LEU A 146 -11.18 20.04 -52.75
N ILE A 147 -11.30 19.86 -54.07
CA ILE A 147 -10.93 20.85 -55.08
C ILE A 147 -12.21 21.38 -55.72
N CYS A 148 -12.39 22.70 -55.77
CA CYS A 148 -13.53 23.30 -56.46
C CYS A 148 -13.29 23.36 -57.99
N SER A 149 -14.35 23.64 -58.76
CA SER A 149 -14.28 23.75 -60.23
C SER A 149 -13.31 24.82 -60.75
N ARG A 150 -12.92 25.79 -59.91
CA ARG A 150 -11.93 26.83 -60.21
C ARG A 150 -10.50 26.46 -59.78
N GLY A 151 -10.26 25.22 -59.34
CA GLY A 151 -8.94 24.72 -58.95
C GLY A 151 -8.52 25.01 -57.50
N ARG A 152 -9.35 25.68 -56.69
CA ARG A 152 -9.01 25.96 -55.27
C ARG A 152 -9.20 24.70 -54.42
N LYS A 153 -8.16 24.33 -53.67
CA LYS A 153 -8.21 23.24 -52.69
C LYS A 153 -8.63 23.77 -51.32
N THR A 154 -9.54 23.07 -50.65
CA THR A 154 -10.04 23.41 -49.31
C THR A 154 -10.08 22.15 -48.46
N ARG A 155 -9.45 22.20 -47.29
CA ARG A 155 -9.43 21.08 -46.33
C ARG A 155 -10.46 21.31 -45.23
N ALA A 156 -11.14 20.25 -44.82
CA ALA A 156 -12.03 20.29 -43.67
C ALA A 156 -11.23 20.58 -42.38
N GLU A 157 -11.77 21.43 -41.53
CA GLU A 157 -11.19 21.73 -40.22
C GLU A 157 -11.77 20.77 -39.17
N LEU A 158 -10.94 20.40 -38.20
CA LEU A 158 -11.37 19.58 -37.08
C LEU A 158 -12.14 20.45 -36.07
N PRO A 159 -13.29 20.02 -35.54
CA PRO A 159 -13.98 20.76 -34.48
C PRO A 159 -13.07 21.02 -33.28
N GLN A 160 -13.16 22.22 -32.70
CA GLN A 160 -12.27 22.65 -31.61
C GLN A 160 -12.36 21.74 -30.39
N GLU A 161 -13.52 21.13 -30.10
CA GLU A 161 -13.63 20.20 -28.97
C GLU A 161 -12.78 18.95 -29.17
N VAL A 162 -12.69 18.45 -30.40
CA VAL A 162 -11.92 17.24 -30.75
C VAL A 162 -10.43 17.55 -30.83
N ALA A 163 -10.06 18.74 -31.33
CA ALA A 163 -8.66 19.13 -31.53
C ALA A 163 -7.86 19.34 -30.23
N LYS A 164 -8.51 19.43 -29.06
CA LYS A 164 -7.86 19.73 -27.77
C LYS A 164 -6.98 18.59 -27.25
N THR A 165 -7.33 17.34 -27.53
CA THR A 165 -6.73 16.17 -26.89
C THR A 165 -7.10 14.90 -27.65
N GLN A 166 -6.21 13.91 -27.64
CA GLN A 166 -6.46 12.60 -28.24
C GLN A 166 -7.34 11.70 -27.34
N PHE A 167 -7.63 12.11 -26.11
CA PHE A 167 -8.37 11.30 -25.14
C PHE A 167 -9.78 11.82 -24.92
N GLY A 168 -10.76 10.90 -24.93
CA GLY A 168 -12.15 11.23 -24.62
C GLY A 168 -12.36 11.63 -23.16
N PRO A 169 -13.48 12.29 -22.83
CA PRO A 169 -13.79 12.75 -21.48
C PRO A 169 -13.83 11.62 -20.44
N ARG A 170 -14.26 10.40 -20.83
CA ARG A 170 -14.28 9.23 -19.95
C ARG A 170 -12.88 8.76 -19.55
N ILE A 171 -11.90 8.83 -20.45
CA ILE A 171 -10.50 8.50 -20.14
C ILE A 171 -9.92 9.52 -19.17
N HIS A 172 -10.16 10.82 -19.40
CA HIS A 172 -9.74 11.87 -18.47
C HIS A 172 -10.37 11.67 -17.08
N ALA A 173 -11.66 11.37 -16.99
CA ALA A 173 -12.34 11.10 -15.74
C ALA A 173 -11.76 9.87 -15.01
N ALA A 174 -11.48 8.79 -15.74
CA ALA A 174 -10.87 7.59 -15.16
C ALA A 174 -9.46 7.89 -14.59
N ILE A 175 -8.61 8.59 -15.34
CA ILE A 175 -7.28 9.00 -14.89
C ILE A 175 -7.38 9.89 -13.63
N ALA A 176 -8.30 10.86 -13.65
CA ALA A 176 -8.51 11.77 -12.52
C ALA A 176 -9.01 11.01 -11.27
N TYR A 177 -9.95 10.09 -11.42
CA TYR A 177 -10.49 9.30 -10.32
C TYR A 177 -9.45 8.33 -9.73
N LEU A 178 -8.72 7.61 -10.58
CA LEU A 178 -7.67 6.68 -10.14
C LEU A 178 -6.52 7.41 -9.43
N SER A 179 -6.10 8.58 -9.93
CA SER A 179 -5.05 9.37 -9.28
C SER A 179 -5.52 10.07 -8.00
N SER A 180 -6.74 10.62 -7.98
CA SER A 180 -7.20 11.45 -6.85
C SER A 180 -7.84 10.64 -5.73
N VAL A 181 -8.67 9.64 -6.03
CA VAL A 181 -9.41 8.87 -5.02
C VAL A 181 -8.60 7.65 -4.60
N HIS A 182 -8.11 6.88 -5.57
CA HIS A 182 -7.38 5.63 -5.30
C HIS A 182 -5.87 5.80 -5.18
N LYS A 183 -5.36 7.03 -5.36
CA LYS A 183 -3.94 7.39 -5.22
C LYS A 183 -3.00 6.50 -6.04
N VAL A 184 -3.46 6.01 -7.19
CA VAL A 184 -2.65 5.20 -8.08
C VAL A 184 -1.49 6.05 -8.59
N GLY A 185 -0.27 5.55 -8.44
CA GLY A 185 0.93 6.25 -8.92
C GLY A 185 0.91 6.43 -10.44
N ARG A 186 1.55 7.48 -10.94
CA ARG A 186 1.56 7.82 -12.38
C ARG A 186 1.97 6.63 -13.26
N ARG A 187 2.96 5.84 -12.84
CA ARG A 187 3.39 4.64 -13.57
C ARG A 187 2.27 3.60 -13.69
N GLY A 188 1.56 3.31 -12.59
CA GLY A 188 0.44 2.37 -12.59
C GLY A 188 -0.73 2.86 -13.44
N ILE A 189 -0.99 4.17 -13.47
CA ILE A 189 -2.00 4.74 -14.38
C ILE A 189 -1.61 4.51 -15.83
N VAL A 190 -0.35 4.77 -16.21
CA VAL A 190 0.12 4.53 -17.59
C VAL A 190 -0.01 3.06 -17.96
N GLU A 191 0.36 2.14 -17.09
CA GLU A 191 0.22 0.70 -17.30
C GLU A 191 -1.25 0.31 -17.54
N ILE A 192 -2.16 0.74 -16.67
CA ILE A 192 -3.60 0.50 -16.81
C ILE A 192 -4.12 1.06 -18.14
N MET A 193 -3.73 2.29 -18.50
CA MET A 193 -4.18 2.92 -19.74
C MET A 193 -3.62 2.22 -20.98
N ASN A 194 -2.38 1.74 -20.96
CA ASN A 194 -1.81 0.98 -22.06
C ASN A 194 -2.56 -0.33 -22.30
N HIS A 195 -2.95 -1.04 -21.24
CA HIS A 195 -3.78 -2.24 -21.36
C HIS A 195 -5.17 -1.93 -21.94
N ALA A 196 -5.75 -0.78 -21.57
CA ALA A 196 -7.04 -0.36 -22.08
C ALA A 196 -6.99 0.19 -23.52
N MET A 197 -5.84 0.65 -23.99
CA MET A 197 -5.65 1.26 -25.32
C MET A 197 -5.09 0.29 -26.37
N ALA A 198 -4.67 -0.92 -25.97
CA ALA A 198 -4.21 -1.98 -26.86
C ALA A 198 -5.38 -2.75 -27.50
#